data_AF-A0A813LF78-F1
#
_entry.id   AF-A0A813LF78-F1
#
_cell.length_a   1.000
_cell.length_b   1.000
_cell.length_c   1.000
_cell.angle_alpha   90.00
_cell.angle_beta   90.00
_cell.angle_gamma   90.00
#
_symmetry.space_group_name_H-M   'P 1'
#
loop_
_entity.id
_entity.type
_entity.pdbx_description
1 polymer ?
#
loop_
_entity_poly.entity_id
_entity_poly.type
_entity_poly.pdbx_seq_one_letter_code
_entity_poly.pdbx_strand_id
1 'polypeptide(L)'
;MAVSPLQRAKRAFVIVLQSIAAAYRVQLDVTRESADNLVTSAFRRVAKKVHPDKGGKLVDSQRLLAARQLWEDALRAASANGRPVSGKSSATSSSQFPLSWAAESRREFRIQSEAALLTYQGFNGLDHWRRFVSFVGSSFKRWRVKHWCATLETNTDGTDHAHLMLQFLQVGLRPNVATTDLGGEGFCKKRMQQSINRGMFYVWANKVGTQLDATGAQCLAGNYGPVWSTEPFRYQVLGAWPEKLWKQRKLSHEVCRNYLFLTRDGVCFRKRNLEAAREHEWGLAEDAEIEATTKRLRSNPSLYKAFPQVPVASQWLESFTKDSLRYAILVVMGPSFSGKTEWASSLFKNPLELKAGTLPHFPDKMRLFDRNKHDAIILDDIRDMAFLGDHQEKLQGKYNAKVEFASTLGGTCAYSKYLFQVPIVATVNFSTKNLDFLETHDWLKHASNRVVVNISGPFTA
;
A
#
# COMPACT_ATOMS: atom_id res chain seq x y z
N MET A 1 24.14 47.23 2.83
CA MET A 1 24.22 45.78 3.13
C MET A 1 23.31 45.03 2.18
N ALA A 2 23.79 43.98 1.51
CA ALA A 2 22.97 43.17 0.61
C ALA A 2 21.94 42.35 1.40
N VAL A 3 20.67 42.40 1.00
CA VAL A 3 19.57 41.65 1.64
C VAL A 3 19.67 40.18 1.23
N SER A 4 19.61 39.26 2.20
CA SER A 4 19.75 37.83 1.91
C SER A 4 18.61 37.32 1.02
N PRO A 5 18.82 36.25 0.20
CA PRO A 5 17.74 35.64 -0.58
C PRO A 5 16.52 35.27 0.28
N LEU A 6 16.74 34.75 1.49
CA LEU A 6 15.69 34.44 2.45
C LEU A 6 14.89 35.68 2.88
N GLN A 7 15.58 36.78 3.20
CA GLN A 7 14.93 38.04 3.56
C GLN A 7 14.13 38.64 2.40
N ARG A 8 14.62 38.52 1.15
CA ARG A 8 13.88 38.95 -0.05
C ARG A 8 12.60 38.12 -0.24
N ALA A 9 12.68 36.79 -0.13
CA ALA A 9 11.52 35.92 -0.25
C ALA A 9 10.47 36.18 0.86
N LYS A 10 10.92 36.37 2.11
CA LYS A 10 10.04 36.73 3.22
C LYS A 10 9.35 38.08 3.01
N ARG A 11 10.09 39.09 2.54
CA ARG A 11 9.54 40.42 2.19
C ARG A 11 8.47 40.33 1.13
N ALA A 12 8.74 39.59 0.04
CA ALA A 12 7.78 39.36 -1.03
C ALA A 12 6.52 38.64 -0.52
N PHE A 13 6.68 37.61 0.32
CA PHE A 13 5.56 36.88 0.91
C PHE A 13 4.69 37.77 1.80
N VAL A 14 5.30 38.57 2.69
CA VAL A 14 4.55 39.48 3.57
C VAL A 14 3.78 40.54 2.77
N ILE A 15 4.33 41.05 1.67
CA ILE A 15 3.62 42.00 0.78
C ILE A 15 2.37 41.35 0.17
N VAL A 16 2.49 40.14 -0.37
CA VAL A 16 1.33 39.39 -0.92
C VAL A 16 0.30 39.11 0.17
N LEU A 17 0.76 38.69 1.35
CA LEU A 17 -0.08 38.37 2.49
C LEU A 17 -0.87 39.59 2.98
N GLN A 18 -0.23 40.76 3.09
CA GLN A 18 -0.89 42.03 3.48
C GLN A 18 -1.88 42.51 2.41
N SER A 19 -1.52 42.43 1.13
CA SER A 19 -2.39 42.81 0.01
C SER A 19 -3.66 41.98 -0.03
N ILE A 20 -3.54 40.66 0.12
CA ILE A 20 -4.69 39.74 0.15
C ILE A 20 -5.49 39.93 1.45
N ALA A 21 -4.83 40.10 2.59
CA ALA A 21 -5.52 40.41 3.83
C ALA A 21 -6.40 41.67 3.74
N ALA A 22 -5.90 42.73 3.12
CA ALA A 22 -6.67 43.95 2.89
C ALA A 22 -7.90 43.71 2.00
N ALA A 23 -7.75 42.98 0.89
CA ALA A 23 -8.86 42.62 -0.01
C ALA A 23 -9.98 41.84 0.68
N TYR A 24 -9.63 41.01 1.68
CA TYR A 24 -10.58 40.20 2.46
C TYR A 24 -10.89 40.78 3.85
N ARG A 25 -10.52 42.05 4.10
CA ARG A 25 -10.76 42.78 5.37
C ARG A 25 -10.25 42.03 6.62
N VAL A 26 -9.13 41.32 6.49
CA VAL A 26 -8.45 40.63 7.60
C VAL A 26 -7.39 41.56 8.18
N GLN A 27 -7.55 42.02 9.42
CA GLN A 27 -6.51 42.79 10.10
C GLN A 27 -5.31 41.92 10.46
N LEU A 28 -4.12 42.36 10.05
CA LEU A 28 -2.85 41.67 10.26
C LEU A 28 -1.80 42.62 10.86
N ASP A 29 -1.29 42.26 12.03
CA ASP A 29 -0.16 42.93 12.68
C ASP A 29 1.14 42.20 12.38
N VAL A 30 1.44 42.01 11.10
CA VAL A 30 2.73 41.44 10.65
C VAL A 30 3.42 42.40 9.70
N THR A 31 4.72 42.57 9.90
CA THR A 31 5.62 43.33 9.03
C THR A 31 6.67 42.40 8.45
N ARG A 32 7.45 42.90 7.49
CA ARG A 32 8.55 42.15 6.88
C ARG A 32 9.64 41.70 7.88
N GLU A 33 9.71 42.35 9.04
CA GLU A 33 10.67 42.06 10.10
C GLU A 33 10.05 41.18 11.22
N SER A 34 8.75 40.86 11.16
CA SER A 34 8.10 39.99 12.15
C SER A 34 8.71 38.59 12.17
N ALA A 35 8.73 37.93 13.34
CA ALA A 35 9.21 36.56 13.47
C ALA A 35 8.44 35.55 12.59
N ASP A 36 9.10 34.49 12.13
CA ASP A 36 8.57 33.53 11.14
C ASP A 36 7.29 32.82 11.62
N ASN A 37 7.20 32.56 12.93
CA ASN A 37 6.01 31.99 13.55
C ASN A 37 4.79 32.93 13.46
N LEU A 38 4.99 34.25 13.60
CA LEU A 38 3.93 35.26 13.44
C LEU A 38 3.47 35.34 11.99
N VAL A 39 4.40 35.34 11.03
CA VAL A 39 4.09 35.34 9.59
C VAL A 39 3.29 34.07 9.21
N THR A 40 3.68 32.91 9.73
CA THR A 40 2.97 31.65 9.51
C THR A 40 1.55 31.66 10.11
N SER A 41 1.39 32.26 11.29
CA SER A 41 0.08 32.41 11.94
C SER A 41 -0.84 33.34 11.14
N ALA A 42 -0.30 34.48 10.67
CA ALA A 42 -1.01 35.42 9.81
C ALA A 42 -1.47 34.77 8.50
N PHE A 43 -0.60 33.98 7.85
CA PHE A 43 -0.97 33.18 6.67
C PHE A 43 -2.17 32.28 6.94
N ARG A 44 -2.20 31.53 8.04
CA ARG A 44 -3.31 30.61 8.35
C ARG A 44 -4.63 31.36 8.51
N ARG A 45 -4.61 32.58 9.05
CA ARG A 45 -5.81 33.43 9.18
C ARG A 45 -6.33 33.88 7.82
N VAL A 46 -5.43 34.32 6.92
CA VAL A 46 -5.80 34.76 5.57
C VAL A 46 -6.26 33.58 4.70
N ALA A 47 -5.53 32.47 4.70
CA ALA A 47 -5.85 31.29 3.89
C ALA A 47 -7.26 30.74 4.15
N LYS A 48 -7.73 30.76 5.41
CA LYS A 48 -9.10 30.36 5.77
C LYS A 48 -10.18 31.24 5.14
N LYS A 49 -9.89 32.52 4.88
CA LYS A 49 -10.83 33.49 4.30
C LYS A 49 -10.78 33.50 2.77
N VAL A 50 -9.62 33.19 2.20
CA VAL A 50 -9.38 33.23 0.75
C VAL A 50 -9.72 31.89 0.07
N HIS A 51 -10.00 30.83 0.83
CA HIS A 51 -10.36 29.53 0.28
C HIS A 51 -11.66 29.61 -0.55
N PRO A 52 -11.74 28.98 -1.75
CA PRO A 52 -12.92 28.98 -2.60
C PRO A 52 -14.21 28.58 -1.89
N ASP A 53 -14.16 27.51 -1.08
CA ASP A 53 -15.31 27.03 -0.29
C ASP A 53 -15.83 28.02 0.77
N LYS A 54 -15.10 29.11 1.03
CA LYS A 54 -15.48 30.20 1.94
C LYS A 54 -15.81 31.50 1.21
N GLY A 55 -16.01 31.42 -0.10
CA GLY A 55 -16.34 32.56 -0.97
C GLY A 55 -15.12 33.34 -1.46
N GLY A 56 -13.91 32.77 -1.32
CA GLY A 56 -12.69 33.40 -1.83
C GLY A 56 -12.43 33.15 -3.31
N LYS A 57 -11.67 34.03 -3.95
CA LYS A 57 -11.27 33.87 -5.36
C LYS A 57 -10.13 32.86 -5.45
N LEU A 58 -10.27 31.89 -6.36
CA LEU A 58 -9.24 30.86 -6.61
C LEU A 58 -7.88 31.48 -6.93
N VAL A 59 -7.85 32.56 -7.73
CA VAL A 59 -6.63 33.27 -8.12
C VAL A 59 -5.88 33.85 -6.91
N ASP A 60 -6.59 34.39 -5.92
CA ASP A 60 -5.97 34.91 -4.70
C ASP A 60 -5.41 33.78 -3.82
N SER A 61 -6.12 32.65 -3.73
CA SER A 61 -5.65 31.47 -3.00
C SER A 61 -4.37 30.92 -3.62
N GLN A 62 -4.33 30.78 -4.95
CA GLN A 62 -3.16 30.32 -5.69
C GLN A 62 -1.98 31.30 -5.52
N ARG A 63 -2.22 32.60 -5.64
CA ARG A 63 -1.18 33.64 -5.44
C ARG A 63 -0.60 33.60 -4.03
N LEU A 64 -1.44 33.43 -3.02
CA LEU A 64 -1.01 33.33 -1.62
C LEU A 64 -0.16 32.08 -1.38
N LEU A 65 -0.57 30.93 -1.91
CA LEU A 65 0.15 29.66 -1.78
C LEU A 65 1.50 29.70 -2.53
N ALA A 66 1.53 30.25 -3.74
CA ALA A 66 2.77 30.40 -4.51
C ALA A 66 3.80 31.27 -3.78
N ALA A 67 3.38 32.41 -3.22
CA ALA A 67 4.27 33.27 -2.45
C ALA A 67 4.78 32.59 -1.16
N ARG A 68 3.94 31.78 -0.50
CA ARG A 68 4.36 30.98 0.67
C ARG A 68 5.40 29.94 0.28
N GLN A 69 5.17 29.22 -0.81
CA GLN A 69 6.06 28.17 -1.30
C GLN A 69 7.47 28.72 -1.57
N LEU A 70 7.57 29.87 -2.26
CA LEU A 70 8.85 30.54 -2.52
C LEU A 70 9.62 30.89 -1.23
N TRP A 71 8.92 31.32 -0.18
CA TRP A 71 9.54 31.60 1.11
C TRP A 71 10.00 30.32 1.82
N GLU A 72 9.20 29.25 1.80
CA GLU A 72 9.57 27.95 2.38
C GLU A 72 10.75 27.30 1.64
N ASP A 73 10.84 27.45 0.32
CA ASP A 73 12.00 27.01 -0.48
C ASP A 73 13.26 27.75 -0.08
N ALA A 74 13.19 29.07 0.09
CA ALA A 74 14.33 29.87 0.56
C ALA A 74 14.76 29.48 1.99
N LEU A 75 13.81 29.11 2.85
CA LEU A 75 14.07 28.67 4.22
C LEU A 75 14.78 27.32 4.25
N ARG A 76 14.36 26.37 3.39
CA ARG A 76 15.06 25.09 3.18
C ARG A 76 16.47 25.29 2.65
N ALA A 77 16.65 26.13 1.63
CA ALA A 77 17.96 26.42 1.05
C ALA A 77 18.93 27.04 2.08
N ALA A 78 18.43 27.94 2.94
CA ALA A 78 19.24 28.52 4.02
C ALA A 78 19.67 27.46 5.06
N SER A 79 18.84 26.46 5.34
CA SER A 79 19.18 25.38 6.28
C SER A 79 20.17 24.35 5.72
N ALA A 80 20.18 24.13 4.39
CA ALA A 80 21.05 23.14 3.74
C ALA A 80 22.55 23.51 3.82
N ASN A 81 22.87 24.80 3.87
CA ASN A 81 24.25 25.29 3.93
C ASN A 81 24.90 25.20 5.33
N GLY A 82 24.20 24.67 6.34
CA GLY A 82 24.70 24.57 7.72
C GLY A 82 25.07 23.16 8.19
N ARG A 83 24.96 22.13 7.33
CA ARG A 83 25.29 20.75 7.72
C ARG A 83 26.74 20.43 7.33
N PRO A 84 27.66 20.15 8.27
CA PRO A 84 29.00 19.72 7.90
C PRO A 84 28.92 18.45 7.07
N VAL A 85 29.61 18.45 5.93
CA VAL A 85 29.75 17.29 5.05
C VAL A 85 30.39 16.18 5.87
N SER A 86 29.69 15.07 6.08
CA SER A 86 30.28 13.89 6.72
C SER A 86 31.37 13.34 5.81
N GLY A 87 32.62 13.70 6.07
CA GLY A 87 33.78 13.08 5.45
C GLY A 87 33.75 11.57 5.71
N LYS A 88 33.89 10.79 4.66
CA LYS A 88 34.12 9.34 4.71
C LYS A 88 35.44 9.07 5.42
N SER A 89 35.39 8.55 6.64
CA SER A 89 36.57 8.02 7.32
C SER A 89 36.82 6.60 6.84
N SER A 90 37.89 6.42 6.09
CA SER A 90 38.44 5.11 5.74
C SER A 90 38.87 4.34 6.99
N ALA A 91 38.56 3.05 7.00
CA ALA A 91 39.01 2.11 8.01
C ALA A 91 40.54 2.03 8.03
N THR A 92 41.13 2.24 9.20
CA THR A 92 42.42 1.64 9.54
C THR A 92 42.40 1.29 11.01
N SER A 93 42.51 -0.01 11.26
CA SER A 93 42.66 -0.62 12.57
C SER A 93 44.01 -0.23 13.18
N SER A 94 43.99 0.40 14.35
CA SER A 94 45.01 0.16 15.37
C SER A 94 44.48 0.52 16.75
N SER A 95 44.67 -0.44 17.64
CA SER A 95 44.50 -0.37 19.08
C SER A 95 45.29 0.77 19.69
N GLN A 96 44.60 1.71 20.34
CA GLN A 96 44.98 2.41 21.58
C GLN A 96 44.01 3.59 21.75
N PHE A 97 43.11 3.49 22.73
CA PHE A 97 42.41 4.67 23.24
C PHE A 97 43.37 5.43 24.15
N PRO A 98 43.79 6.68 23.83
CA PRO A 98 44.44 7.51 24.82
C PRO A 98 43.35 8.09 25.73
N LEU A 99 43.27 7.56 26.94
CA LEU A 99 42.62 8.19 28.08
C LEU A 99 43.41 9.45 28.46
N SER A 100 43.21 10.55 27.73
CA SER A 100 43.52 11.89 28.22
C SER A 100 42.51 12.91 27.69
N TRP A 101 41.26 12.78 28.12
CA TRP A 101 40.26 13.84 28.01
C TRP A 101 40.51 14.88 29.11
N ALA A 102 41.57 15.67 28.94
CA ALA A 102 41.81 16.84 29.76
C ALA A 102 40.64 17.84 29.59
N ALA A 103 39.80 17.91 30.63
CA ALA A 103 39.23 19.10 31.27
C ALA A 103 38.86 20.36 30.45
N GLU A 104 38.37 20.24 29.22
CA GLU A 104 37.52 21.28 28.63
C GLU A 104 36.04 20.92 28.78
N SER A 105 35.26 21.85 29.33
CA SER A 105 33.87 21.69 29.77
C SER A 105 32.99 20.94 28.75
N ARG A 106 32.89 19.61 28.90
CA ARG A 106 31.89 18.83 28.17
C ARG A 106 30.52 19.28 28.64
N ARG A 107 29.78 19.94 27.75
CA ARG A 107 28.36 20.24 27.94
C ARG A 107 27.67 18.93 28.28
N GLU A 108 27.13 18.84 29.49
CA GLU A 108 26.46 17.63 29.95
C GLU A 108 25.31 17.25 29.01
N PHE A 109 25.21 15.98 28.66
CA PHE A 109 24.06 15.46 27.93
C PHE A 109 22.92 15.19 28.90
N ARG A 110 21.86 16.02 28.83
CA ARG A 110 20.70 15.94 29.73
C ARG A 110 19.43 15.63 28.94
N ILE A 111 18.70 14.60 29.36
CA ILE A 111 17.34 14.31 28.89
C ILE A 111 16.36 14.77 29.98
N GLN A 112 15.45 15.69 29.64
CA GLN A 112 14.42 16.19 30.56
C GLN A 112 13.04 15.78 30.06
N SER A 113 12.59 14.55 30.33
CA SER A 113 11.32 14.03 29.82
C SER A 113 10.54 13.22 30.86
N GLU A 114 9.21 13.31 30.81
CA GLU A 114 8.29 12.51 31.65
C GLU A 114 8.41 11.00 31.36
N ALA A 115 8.85 10.67 30.15
CA ALA A 115 9.11 9.30 29.74
C ALA A 115 10.26 9.22 28.72
N ALA A 116 10.96 8.11 28.69
CA ALA A 116 12.06 7.85 27.75
C ALA A 116 11.96 6.43 27.19
N LEU A 117 12.19 6.31 25.88
CA LEU A 117 12.43 5.03 25.21
C LEU A 117 13.93 4.92 24.95
N LEU A 118 14.55 3.88 25.50
CA LEU A 118 15.96 3.60 25.37
C LEU A 118 16.14 2.31 24.55
N THR A 119 17.20 2.27 23.75
CA THR A 119 17.59 1.08 22.99
C THR A 119 19.02 0.73 23.34
N TYR A 120 19.23 -0.50 23.78
CA TYR A 120 20.52 -1.04 24.18
C TYR A 120 20.93 -2.12 23.17
N GLN A 121 22.10 -1.96 22.57
CA GLN A 121 22.64 -2.89 21.58
C GLN A 121 23.65 -3.85 22.23
N GLY A 122 23.96 -4.96 21.54
CA GLY A 122 25.05 -5.86 21.95
C GLY A 122 24.65 -6.87 23.04
N PHE A 123 23.41 -7.34 23.02
CA PHE A 123 23.00 -8.46 23.87
C PHE A 123 23.57 -9.76 23.30
N ASN A 124 24.14 -10.59 24.17
CA ASN A 124 24.65 -11.90 23.81
C ASN A 124 23.84 -12.96 24.57
N GLY A 125 22.64 -13.22 24.04
CA GLY A 125 21.72 -14.23 24.55
C GLY A 125 21.01 -13.86 25.86
N LEU A 126 20.29 -14.85 26.38
CA LEU A 126 19.31 -14.68 27.46
C LEU A 126 19.93 -14.32 28.82
N ASP A 127 21.20 -14.65 29.07
CA ASP A 127 21.87 -14.28 30.32
C ASP A 127 22.13 -12.77 30.41
N HIS A 128 22.46 -12.12 29.29
CA HIS A 128 22.57 -10.67 29.23
C HIS A 128 21.23 -10.02 29.51
N TRP A 129 20.15 -10.58 28.94
CA TRP A 129 18.79 -10.13 29.19
C TRP A 129 18.39 -10.25 30.67
N ARG A 130 18.63 -11.39 31.31
CA ARG A 130 18.33 -11.58 32.75
C ARG A 130 19.09 -10.59 33.63
N ARG A 131 20.38 -10.37 33.36
CA ARG A 131 21.19 -9.35 34.08
C ARG A 131 20.65 -7.95 33.86
N PHE A 132 20.25 -7.63 32.63
CA PHE A 132 19.64 -6.34 32.30
C PHE A 132 18.32 -6.10 33.05
N VAL A 133 17.41 -7.08 33.05
CA VAL A 133 16.13 -7.00 33.78
C VAL A 133 16.37 -6.84 35.29
N SER A 134 17.32 -7.59 35.87
CA SER A 134 17.70 -7.46 37.28
C SER A 134 18.28 -6.06 37.60
N PHE A 135 19.13 -5.53 36.72
CA PHE A 135 19.66 -4.18 36.83
C PHE A 135 18.57 -3.10 36.79
N VAL A 136 17.62 -3.21 35.85
CA VAL A 136 16.48 -2.28 35.76
C VAL A 136 15.60 -2.39 37.01
N GLY A 137 15.28 -3.61 37.44
CA GLY A 137 14.44 -3.89 38.62
C GLY A 137 15.04 -3.40 39.94
N SER A 138 16.37 -3.40 40.08
CA SER A 138 17.05 -2.83 41.25
C SER A 138 17.24 -1.32 41.16
N SER A 139 17.30 -0.76 39.95
CA SER A 139 17.60 0.67 39.74
C SER A 139 16.39 1.59 39.66
N PHE A 140 15.19 1.08 39.30
CA PHE A 140 14.05 1.94 38.97
C PHE A 140 13.61 2.85 40.13
N LYS A 141 13.69 2.38 41.39
CA LYS A 141 13.39 3.19 42.58
C LYS A 141 14.35 4.39 42.69
N ARG A 142 15.65 4.13 42.52
CA ARG A 142 16.70 5.17 42.54
C ARG A 142 16.51 6.18 41.40
N TRP A 143 16.06 5.72 40.23
CA TRP A 143 15.74 6.58 39.09
C TRP A 143 14.39 7.32 39.22
N ARG A 144 13.63 7.08 40.30
CA ARG A 144 12.28 7.62 40.49
C ARG A 144 11.33 7.26 39.34
N VAL A 145 11.47 6.07 38.79
CA VAL A 145 10.61 5.53 37.73
C VAL A 145 9.32 5.01 38.36
N LYS A 146 8.18 5.43 37.79
CA LYS A 146 6.84 4.97 38.15
C LYS A 146 6.47 3.70 37.38
N HIS A 147 6.63 3.73 36.06
CA HIS A 147 6.25 2.66 35.15
C HIS A 147 7.41 2.30 34.23
N TRP A 148 7.58 1.02 33.95
CA TRP A 148 8.56 0.55 32.99
C TRP A 148 8.11 -0.72 32.27
N CYS A 149 8.64 -0.89 31.06
CA CYS A 149 8.48 -2.07 30.23
C CYS A 149 9.75 -2.24 29.40
N ALA A 150 10.24 -3.45 29.25
CA ALA A 150 11.39 -3.79 28.44
C ALA A 150 11.13 -5.06 27.64
N THR A 151 11.69 -5.14 26.44
CA THR A 151 11.68 -6.36 25.63
C THR A 151 13.02 -6.58 24.95
N LEU A 152 13.36 -7.84 24.70
CA LEU A 152 14.50 -8.27 23.89
C LEU A 152 14.04 -8.62 22.47
N GLU A 153 14.71 -8.06 21.48
CA GLU A 153 14.41 -8.23 20.06
C GLU A 153 15.70 -8.54 19.28
N THR A 154 15.55 -9.27 18.17
CA THR A 154 16.64 -9.55 17.23
C THR A 154 16.56 -8.59 16.04
N ASN A 155 17.70 -7.99 15.74
CA ASN A 155 17.92 -7.17 14.56
C ASN A 155 17.88 -8.03 13.28
N THR A 156 17.79 -7.36 12.13
CA THR A 156 17.84 -8.05 10.83
C THR A 156 19.19 -8.75 10.56
N ASP A 157 20.26 -8.34 11.25
CA ASP A 157 21.59 -8.95 11.15
C ASP A 157 21.78 -10.14 12.13
N GLY A 158 20.74 -10.52 12.88
CA GLY A 158 20.78 -11.60 13.85
C GLY A 158 21.32 -11.21 15.23
N THR A 159 21.73 -9.96 15.44
CA THR A 159 22.18 -9.49 16.76
C THR A 159 21.01 -9.08 17.65
N ASP A 160 21.13 -9.24 18.97
CA ASP A 160 20.06 -8.87 19.89
C ASP A 160 20.21 -7.46 20.46
N HIS A 161 19.07 -6.81 20.66
CA HIS A 161 18.94 -5.51 21.31
C HIS A 161 17.75 -5.48 22.25
N ALA A 162 17.84 -4.66 23.30
CA ALA A 162 16.74 -4.45 24.23
C ALA A 162 16.14 -3.05 24.06
N HIS A 163 14.81 -2.99 24.01
CA HIS A 163 14.08 -1.75 24.19
C HIS A 163 13.66 -1.61 25.66
N LEU A 164 13.77 -0.42 26.22
CA LEU A 164 13.31 -0.08 27.57
C LEU A 164 12.52 1.22 27.55
N MET A 165 11.25 1.17 27.88
CA MET A 165 10.39 2.33 28.08
C MET A 165 10.29 2.62 29.58
N LEU A 166 10.52 3.88 29.96
CA LEU A 166 10.46 4.39 31.33
C LEU A 166 9.48 5.55 31.42
N GLN A 167 8.71 5.63 32.50
CA GLN A 167 7.93 6.80 32.90
C GLN A 167 8.31 7.20 34.33
N PHE A 168 8.59 8.47 34.58
CA PHE A 168 9.09 8.97 35.86
C PHE A 168 7.96 9.51 36.76
N LEU A 169 8.17 9.49 38.09
CA LEU A 169 7.19 9.93 39.09
C LEU A 169 6.89 11.45 39.04
N GLN A 170 7.85 12.26 38.60
CA GLN A 170 7.70 13.69 38.34
C GLN A 170 9.01 14.24 37.76
N VAL A 171 8.93 15.04 36.70
CA VAL A 171 10.03 15.91 36.23
C VAL A 171 9.48 17.33 36.27
N GLY A 172 10.16 18.23 36.98
CA GLY A 172 9.68 19.59 37.26
C GLY A 172 9.55 20.51 36.03
N LEU A 173 10.03 20.10 34.85
CA LEU A 173 9.96 20.86 33.61
C LEU A 173 9.76 19.90 32.42
N ARG A 174 8.91 20.30 31.47
CA ARG A 174 8.48 19.50 30.31
C ARG A 174 9.51 19.57 29.16
N PRO A 175 9.82 18.45 28.48
CA PRO A 175 10.71 18.44 27.32
C PRO A 175 10.15 19.28 26.18
N ASN A 176 11.03 20.00 25.49
CA ASN A 176 10.74 20.59 24.19
C ASN A 176 10.95 19.53 23.11
N VAL A 177 9.92 18.73 22.82
CA VAL A 177 9.97 17.67 21.78
C VAL A 177 9.41 18.21 20.47
N ALA A 178 10.09 17.94 19.36
CA ALA A 178 9.63 18.31 18.03
C ALA A 178 8.40 17.48 17.63
N THR A 179 7.52 18.04 16.79
CA THR A 179 6.28 17.36 16.33
C THR A 179 6.52 16.07 15.55
N THR A 180 7.75 15.80 15.11
CA THR A 180 8.12 14.67 14.25
C THR A 180 8.60 13.42 14.99
N ASP A 181 8.93 13.50 16.28
CA ASP A 181 9.70 12.45 16.98
C ASP A 181 8.93 11.15 17.29
N LEU A 182 7.65 11.04 16.92
CA LEU A 182 6.83 9.86 17.25
C LEU A 182 5.83 9.47 16.14
N GLY A 183 6.31 9.34 14.90
CA GLY A 183 5.49 8.82 13.79
C GLY A 183 4.34 9.74 13.36
N GLY A 184 4.57 11.06 13.40
CA GLY A 184 3.67 12.06 12.79
C GLY A 184 2.52 12.60 13.65
N GLU A 185 2.25 12.05 14.84
CA GLU A 185 1.17 12.56 15.72
C GLU A 185 1.63 13.63 16.72
N GLY A 186 2.94 13.82 16.89
CA GLY A 186 3.52 14.66 17.93
C GLY A 186 3.15 14.23 19.35
N PHE A 187 3.77 14.86 20.34
CA PHE A 187 3.20 14.86 21.69
C PHE A 187 1.93 15.71 21.66
N CYS A 188 0.76 15.05 21.66
CA CYS A 188 -0.48 15.78 21.88
C CYS A 188 -0.43 16.33 23.31
N LYS A 189 -0.20 17.64 23.46
CA LYS A 189 -0.16 18.31 24.78
C LYS A 189 -1.41 18.05 25.62
N LYS A 190 -2.52 17.66 24.98
CA LYS A 190 -3.80 17.32 25.62
C LYS A 190 -3.91 15.84 26.04
N ARG A 191 -3.05 14.94 25.55
CA ARG A 191 -3.11 13.48 25.76
C ARG A 191 -1.73 12.85 25.98
N MET A 192 -0.89 13.49 26.79
CA MET A 192 0.48 13.04 27.10
C MET A 192 0.56 11.57 27.52
N GLN A 193 -0.28 11.14 28.47
CA GLN A 193 -0.30 9.75 28.93
C GLN A 193 -0.63 8.76 27.81
N GLN A 194 -1.47 9.15 26.85
CA GLN A 194 -1.79 8.29 25.70
C GLN A 194 -0.54 8.06 24.83
N SER A 195 0.28 9.09 24.61
CA SER A 195 1.55 8.95 23.89
C SER A 195 2.53 8.04 24.63
N ILE A 196 2.59 8.15 25.97
CA ILE A 196 3.40 7.28 26.82
C ILE A 196 2.91 5.83 26.75
N ASN A 197 1.61 5.60 26.89
CA ASN A 197 0.99 4.27 26.80
C ASN A 197 1.22 3.62 25.43
N ARG A 198 1.21 4.41 24.35
CA ARG A 198 1.56 3.93 23.01
C ARG A 198 3.03 3.50 22.94
N GLY A 199 3.94 4.24 23.56
CA GLY A 199 5.36 3.85 23.68
C GLY A 199 5.55 2.59 24.52
N MET A 200 4.81 2.47 25.63
CA MET A 200 4.79 1.24 26.43
C MET A 200 4.25 0.06 25.61
N PHE A 201 3.17 0.24 24.84
CA PHE A 201 2.64 -0.79 23.95
C PHE A 201 3.62 -1.18 22.85
N TYR A 202 4.38 -0.22 22.30
CA TYR A 202 5.42 -0.50 21.31
C TYR A 202 6.48 -1.47 21.83
N VAL A 203 6.89 -1.31 23.10
CA VAL A 203 7.86 -2.20 23.76
C VAL A 203 7.21 -3.50 24.21
N TRP A 204 5.94 -3.45 24.64
CA TRP A 204 5.21 -4.63 25.11
C TRP A 204 4.79 -5.59 23.99
N ALA A 205 4.52 -5.07 22.79
CA ALA A 205 3.98 -5.85 21.69
C ALA A 205 4.97 -6.92 21.20
N ASN A 206 4.44 -8.13 20.94
CA ASN A 206 5.12 -9.25 20.31
C ASN A 206 5.38 -8.95 18.83
N LYS A 207 6.45 -8.20 18.58
CA LYS A 207 6.88 -7.84 17.24
C LYS A 207 7.62 -8.99 16.57
N VAL A 208 7.67 -8.95 15.24
CA VAL A 208 8.57 -9.79 14.46
C VAL A 208 9.99 -9.54 14.97
N GLY A 209 10.66 -10.60 15.43
CA GLY A 209 11.98 -10.52 16.06
C GLY A 209 11.99 -10.49 17.59
N THR A 210 10.82 -10.46 18.26
CA THR A 210 10.78 -10.57 19.74
C THR A 210 11.34 -11.92 20.17
N GLN A 211 12.32 -11.90 21.07
CA GLN A 211 12.98 -13.11 21.56
C GLN A 211 12.10 -13.89 22.53
N LEU A 212 12.22 -15.22 22.48
CA LEU A 212 11.57 -16.13 23.41
C LEU A 212 12.60 -16.72 24.37
N ASP A 213 12.20 -16.95 25.61
CA ASP A 213 13.03 -17.67 26.58
C ASP A 213 12.94 -19.18 26.41
N ALA A 214 13.63 -19.93 27.27
CA ALA A 214 13.66 -21.40 27.24
C ALA A 214 12.28 -22.06 27.47
N THR A 215 11.30 -21.32 28.00
CA THR A 215 9.93 -21.80 28.21
C THR A 215 9.00 -21.46 27.05
N GLY A 216 9.50 -20.75 26.03
CA GLY A 216 8.71 -20.21 24.94
C GLY A 216 7.97 -18.92 25.30
N ALA A 217 8.21 -18.34 26.48
CA ALA A 217 7.63 -17.07 26.88
C ALA A 217 8.41 -15.91 26.24
N GLN A 218 7.72 -14.80 25.94
CA GLN A 218 8.38 -13.61 25.40
C GLN A 218 9.37 -13.05 26.42
N CYS A 219 10.55 -12.65 25.95
CA CYS A 219 11.52 -11.89 26.72
C CYS A 219 10.99 -10.46 26.93
N LEU A 220 10.02 -10.34 27.82
CA LEU A 220 9.26 -9.15 28.16
C LEU A 220 9.24 -9.01 29.69
N ALA A 221 9.57 -7.84 30.20
CA ALA A 221 9.55 -7.56 31.63
C ALA A 221 9.04 -6.15 31.89
N GLY A 222 8.29 -5.95 32.97
CA GLY A 222 7.78 -4.63 33.30
C GLY A 222 6.79 -4.66 34.45
N ASN A 223 6.39 -3.47 34.89
CA ASN A 223 5.30 -3.31 35.86
C ASN A 223 4.07 -2.62 35.26
N TYR A 224 4.10 -2.28 33.97
CA TYR A 224 3.04 -1.54 33.29
C TYR A 224 2.70 -2.17 31.94
N GLY A 225 1.53 -2.80 31.85
CA GLY A 225 1.08 -3.54 30.67
C GLY A 225 -0.32 -3.13 30.18
N PRO A 226 -0.79 -3.70 29.07
CA PRO A 226 -2.18 -3.55 28.63
C PRO A 226 -3.21 -4.00 29.67
N VAL A 227 -4.46 -3.54 29.54
CA VAL A 227 -5.55 -3.89 30.47
C VAL A 227 -5.83 -5.40 30.58
N TRP A 228 -5.51 -6.17 29.53
CA TRP A 228 -5.71 -7.61 29.46
C TRP A 228 -4.53 -8.44 29.97
N SER A 229 -3.47 -7.81 30.47
CA SER A 229 -2.30 -8.51 31.00
C SER A 229 -2.33 -8.55 32.55
N THR A 230 -1.30 -9.13 33.17
CA THR A 230 -1.28 -9.44 34.62
C THR A 230 -0.52 -8.41 35.46
N GLU A 231 0.14 -7.44 34.84
CA GLU A 231 0.96 -6.43 35.49
C GLU A 231 0.15 -5.61 36.51
N PRO A 232 0.81 -5.12 37.57
CA PRO A 232 0.14 -4.38 38.65
C PRO A 232 -0.46 -3.06 38.18
N PHE A 233 0.19 -2.40 37.20
CA PHE A 233 -0.34 -1.21 36.57
C PHE A 233 -0.76 -1.54 35.15
N ARG A 234 -1.90 -1.00 34.70
CA ARG A 234 -2.42 -1.31 33.37
C ARG A 234 -2.90 -0.08 32.60
N TYR A 235 -2.91 -0.19 31.27
CA TYR A 235 -3.41 0.85 30.38
C TYR A 235 -4.32 0.31 29.27
N GLN A 236 -5.24 1.16 28.79
CA GLN A 236 -6.03 0.88 27.61
C GLN A 236 -5.17 1.00 26.35
N VAL A 237 -5.30 0.02 25.45
CA VAL A 237 -4.69 0.03 24.11
C VAL A 237 -5.77 0.36 23.10
N LEU A 238 -5.48 1.29 22.19
CA LEU A 238 -6.40 1.63 21.10
C LEU A 238 -6.15 0.71 19.90
N GLY A 239 -7.21 0.37 19.17
CA GLY A 239 -7.14 -0.51 18.00
C GLY A 239 -6.26 0.04 16.87
N ALA A 240 -6.05 1.37 16.85
CA ALA A 240 -5.14 2.02 15.92
C ALA A 240 -3.65 1.69 16.17
N TRP A 241 -3.27 1.30 17.39
CA TRP A 241 -1.86 1.04 17.72
C TRP A 241 -1.33 -0.26 17.10
N PRO A 242 -1.97 -1.44 17.28
CA PRO A 242 -1.53 -2.65 16.60
C PRO A 242 -1.64 -2.52 15.07
N GLU A 243 -2.69 -1.86 14.55
CA GLU A 243 -2.83 -1.61 13.12
C GLU A 243 -1.64 -0.83 12.55
N LYS A 244 -1.14 0.20 13.26
CA LYS A 244 0.04 0.96 12.82
C LYS A 244 1.31 0.13 12.83
N LEU A 245 1.53 -0.70 13.85
CA LEU A 245 2.69 -1.59 13.90
C LEU A 245 2.64 -2.64 12.79
N TRP A 246 1.46 -3.19 12.50
CA TRP A 246 1.23 -4.08 11.38
C TRP A 246 1.49 -3.41 10.03
N LYS A 247 0.97 -2.19 9.80
CA LYS A 247 1.27 -1.39 8.59
C LYS A 247 2.76 -1.10 8.42
N GLN A 248 3.52 -1.05 9.52
CA GLN A 248 4.98 -0.92 9.52
C GLN A 248 5.72 -2.27 9.41
N ARG A 249 5.01 -3.38 9.17
CA ARG A 249 5.54 -4.75 9.12
C ARG A 249 6.24 -5.20 10.40
N LYS A 250 5.91 -4.59 11.54
CA LYS A 250 6.45 -4.97 12.86
C LYS A 250 5.65 -6.08 13.52
N LEU A 251 4.41 -6.33 13.09
CA LEU A 251 3.57 -7.44 13.56
C LEU A 251 3.25 -8.37 12.39
N SER A 252 3.15 -9.67 12.68
CA SER A 252 2.53 -10.61 11.75
C SER A 252 1.01 -10.37 11.67
N HIS A 253 0.38 -10.91 10.62
CA HIS A 253 -1.09 -10.86 10.49
C HIS A 253 -1.80 -11.47 11.70
N GLU A 254 -1.29 -12.60 12.20
CA GLU A 254 -1.88 -13.32 13.34
C GLU A 254 -1.78 -12.51 14.64
N VAL A 255 -0.59 -11.98 14.95
CA VAL A 255 -0.41 -11.15 16.16
C VAL A 255 -1.28 -9.89 16.08
N CYS A 256 -1.33 -9.23 14.91
CA CYS A 256 -2.20 -8.07 14.71
C CYS A 256 -3.67 -8.45 14.93
N ARG A 257 -4.15 -9.55 14.35
CA ARG A 257 -5.52 -10.07 14.55
C ARG A 257 -5.83 -10.26 16.03
N ASN A 258 -4.94 -10.93 16.75
CA ASN A 258 -5.11 -11.19 18.19
C ASN A 258 -5.21 -9.87 18.98
N TYR A 259 -4.32 -8.91 18.71
CA TYR A 259 -4.40 -7.60 19.37
C TYR A 259 -5.66 -6.81 19.00
N LEU A 260 -6.15 -6.87 17.76
CA LEU A 260 -7.40 -6.21 17.41
C LEU A 260 -8.57 -6.68 18.28
N PHE A 261 -8.71 -7.99 18.50
CA PHE A 261 -9.75 -8.53 19.39
C PHE A 261 -9.55 -8.13 20.87
N LEU A 262 -8.31 -8.14 21.35
CA LEU A 262 -7.99 -7.73 22.72
C LEU A 262 -8.28 -6.24 22.97
N THR A 263 -8.05 -5.37 21.97
CA THR A 263 -8.33 -3.92 22.10
C THR A 263 -9.81 -3.57 22.14
N ARG A 264 -10.68 -4.40 21.56
CA ARG A 264 -12.14 -4.17 21.46
C ARG A 264 -12.52 -2.83 20.80
N ASP A 265 -11.63 -2.25 19.99
CA ASP A 265 -11.79 -0.91 19.39
C ASP A 265 -11.81 -0.99 17.86
N GLY A 266 -13.01 -0.87 17.28
CA GLY A 266 -13.21 -0.87 15.81
C GLY A 266 -12.88 -2.21 15.15
N VAL A 267 -13.04 -3.32 15.87
CA VAL A 267 -12.59 -4.67 15.47
C VAL A 267 -13.06 -5.06 14.06
N CYS A 268 -14.35 -4.91 13.75
CA CYS A 268 -14.92 -5.36 12.47
C CYS A 268 -14.27 -4.69 11.25
N PHE A 269 -14.11 -3.36 11.29
CA PHE A 269 -13.52 -2.61 10.18
C PHE A 269 -12.03 -2.93 10.03
N ARG A 270 -11.28 -2.96 11.13
CA ARG A 270 -9.83 -3.23 11.11
C ARG A 270 -9.53 -4.65 10.66
N LYS A 271 -10.33 -5.62 11.13
CA LYS A 271 -10.25 -7.01 10.69
C LYS A 271 -10.48 -7.10 9.18
N ARG A 272 -11.52 -6.46 8.63
CA ARG A 272 -11.78 -6.49 7.19
C ARG A 272 -10.57 -6.03 6.36
N ASN A 273 -9.90 -4.95 6.79
CA ASN A 273 -8.70 -4.46 6.10
C ASN A 273 -7.53 -5.46 6.18
N LEU A 274 -7.35 -6.10 7.35
CA LEU A 274 -6.33 -7.12 7.56
C LEU A 274 -6.58 -8.36 6.69
N GLU A 275 -7.81 -8.85 6.66
CA GLU A 275 -8.20 -10.02 5.85
C GLU A 275 -8.05 -9.72 4.35
N ALA A 276 -8.46 -8.55 3.87
CA ALA A 276 -8.30 -8.16 2.47
C ALA A 276 -6.82 -8.10 2.03
N ALA A 277 -5.93 -7.61 2.89
CA ALA A 277 -4.49 -7.62 2.62
C ALA A 277 -3.93 -9.05 2.57
N ARG A 278 -4.36 -9.90 3.50
CA ARG A 278 -3.94 -11.30 3.56
C ARG A 278 -4.43 -12.10 2.36
N GLU A 279 -5.70 -11.92 1.96
CA GLU A 279 -6.29 -12.55 0.77
C GLU A 279 -5.55 -12.15 -0.49
N HIS A 280 -5.19 -10.87 -0.62
CA HIS A 280 -4.38 -10.40 -1.75
C HIS A 280 -2.98 -11.03 -1.77
N GLU A 281 -2.29 -11.09 -0.63
CA GLU A 281 -0.98 -11.75 -0.53
C GLU A 281 -1.04 -13.24 -0.85
N TRP A 282 -2.08 -13.94 -0.40
CA TRP A 282 -2.31 -15.33 -0.77
C TRP A 282 -2.62 -15.51 -2.25
N GLY A 283 -3.48 -14.66 -2.83
CA GLY A 283 -3.78 -14.69 -4.25
C GLY A 283 -2.52 -14.50 -5.11
N LEU A 284 -1.60 -13.61 -4.72
CA LEU A 284 -0.32 -13.46 -5.40
C LEU A 284 0.57 -14.71 -5.29
N ALA A 285 0.56 -15.39 -4.15
CA ALA A 285 1.33 -16.62 -3.97
C ALA A 285 0.75 -17.78 -4.80
N GLU A 286 -0.58 -17.93 -4.80
CA GLU A 286 -1.29 -18.90 -5.63
C GLU A 286 -1.07 -18.64 -7.14
N ASP A 287 -1.16 -17.39 -7.58
CA ASP A 287 -0.89 -17.00 -8.97
C ASP A 287 0.55 -17.39 -9.38
N ALA A 288 1.54 -17.15 -8.51
CA ALA A 288 2.93 -17.53 -8.75
C ALA A 288 3.12 -19.05 -8.82
N GLU A 289 2.41 -19.81 -7.98
CA GLU A 289 2.41 -21.28 -8.02
C GLU A 289 1.77 -21.83 -9.30
N ILE A 290 0.65 -21.25 -9.72
CA ILE A 290 -0.04 -21.57 -10.99
C ILE A 290 0.89 -21.30 -12.16
N GLU A 291 1.58 -20.15 -12.18
CA GLU A 291 2.53 -19.80 -13.24
C GLU A 291 3.71 -20.80 -13.28
N ALA A 292 4.32 -21.08 -12.13
CA ALA A 292 5.42 -22.04 -12.02
C ALA A 292 5.00 -23.45 -12.49
N THR A 293 3.80 -23.89 -12.11
CA THR A 293 3.23 -25.18 -12.52
C THR A 293 2.94 -25.21 -14.01
N THR A 294 2.31 -24.17 -14.55
CA THR A 294 2.01 -24.04 -15.99
C THR A 294 3.29 -24.07 -16.81
N LYS A 295 4.32 -23.33 -16.40
CA LYS A 295 5.63 -23.33 -17.05
C LYS A 295 6.25 -24.73 -17.05
N ARG A 296 6.26 -25.41 -15.90
CA ARG A 296 6.78 -26.77 -15.75
C ARG A 296 6.07 -27.76 -16.67
N LEU A 297 4.73 -27.74 -16.69
CA LEU A 297 3.93 -28.65 -17.53
C LEU A 297 4.15 -28.38 -19.02
N ARG A 298 4.11 -27.12 -19.46
CA ARG A 298 4.34 -26.73 -20.86
C ARG A 298 5.76 -27.04 -21.35
N SER A 299 6.74 -27.03 -20.45
CA SER A 299 8.12 -27.40 -20.78
C SER A 299 8.35 -28.91 -20.93
N ASN A 300 7.39 -29.74 -20.54
CA ASN A 300 7.53 -31.20 -20.61
C ASN A 300 6.96 -31.75 -21.93
N PRO A 301 7.80 -32.14 -22.92
CA PRO A 301 7.32 -32.57 -24.24
C PRO A 301 6.54 -33.89 -24.22
N SER A 302 6.69 -34.70 -23.15
CA SER A 302 5.90 -35.94 -23.00
C SER A 302 4.46 -35.68 -22.57
N LEU A 303 4.20 -34.53 -21.93
CA LEU A 303 2.86 -34.13 -21.46
C LEU A 303 2.22 -33.06 -22.34
N TYR A 304 3.02 -32.15 -22.90
CA TYR A 304 2.53 -31.03 -23.69
C TYR A 304 3.21 -31.02 -25.07
N LYS A 305 2.43 -31.30 -26.12
CA LYS A 305 2.86 -31.17 -27.51
C LYS A 305 2.37 -29.82 -28.04
N ALA A 306 3.20 -29.17 -28.85
CA ALA A 306 2.80 -27.94 -29.52
C ALA A 306 1.59 -28.20 -30.43
N PHE A 307 0.61 -27.31 -30.38
CA PHE A 307 -0.58 -27.38 -31.20
C PHE A 307 -0.24 -27.19 -32.69
N PRO A 308 -0.89 -27.93 -33.60
CA PRO A 308 -0.70 -27.71 -35.03
C PRO A 308 -1.22 -26.33 -35.43
N GLN A 309 -0.58 -25.72 -36.44
CA GLN A 309 -1.10 -24.50 -37.03
C GLN A 309 -2.36 -24.80 -37.85
N VAL A 310 -3.40 -24.00 -37.61
CA VAL A 310 -4.64 -24.03 -38.40
C VAL A 310 -4.64 -22.77 -39.29
N PRO A 311 -4.43 -22.88 -40.62
CA PRO A 311 -4.23 -21.73 -41.50
C PRO A 311 -5.34 -20.69 -41.41
N VAL A 312 -6.59 -21.13 -41.29
CA VAL A 312 -7.77 -20.26 -41.16
C VAL A 312 -7.71 -19.42 -39.88
N ALA A 313 -7.24 -19.99 -38.76
CA ALA A 313 -7.08 -19.26 -37.51
C ALA A 313 -5.91 -18.26 -37.58
N SER A 314 -4.81 -18.63 -38.26
CA SER A 314 -3.67 -17.73 -38.49
C SER A 314 -4.08 -16.52 -39.35
N GLN A 315 -4.84 -16.73 -40.43
CA GLN A 315 -5.38 -15.65 -41.26
C GLN A 315 -6.35 -14.74 -40.49
N TRP A 316 -7.19 -15.34 -39.63
CA TRP A 316 -8.07 -14.59 -38.75
C TRP A 316 -7.29 -13.68 -37.80
N LEU A 317 -6.24 -14.19 -37.14
CA LEU A 317 -5.37 -13.38 -36.27
C LEU A 317 -4.68 -12.25 -37.05
N GLU A 318 -4.19 -12.54 -38.25
CA GLU A 318 -3.53 -11.55 -39.11
C GLU A 318 -4.48 -10.40 -39.48
N SER A 319 -5.79 -10.65 -39.58
CA SER A 319 -6.77 -9.59 -39.84
C SER A 319 -6.79 -8.48 -38.79
N PHE A 320 -6.38 -8.77 -37.54
CA PHE A 320 -6.26 -7.78 -36.46
C PHE A 320 -5.06 -6.85 -36.63
N THR A 321 -4.14 -7.10 -37.56
CA THR A 321 -3.04 -6.17 -37.88
C THR A 321 -3.49 -5.00 -38.75
N LYS A 322 -4.69 -5.10 -39.35
CA LYS A 322 -5.28 -4.07 -40.19
C LYS A 322 -6.48 -3.45 -39.47
N ASP A 323 -6.67 -2.15 -39.68
CA ASP A 323 -7.85 -1.47 -39.15
C ASP A 323 -9.11 -1.95 -39.89
N SER A 324 -10.12 -2.32 -39.11
CA SER A 324 -11.45 -2.65 -39.60
C SER A 324 -12.49 -2.03 -38.68
N LEU A 325 -13.65 -1.67 -39.22
CA LEU A 325 -14.76 -1.15 -38.41
C LEU A 325 -15.30 -2.22 -37.45
N ARG A 326 -15.16 -3.50 -37.82
CA ARG A 326 -15.58 -4.67 -37.04
C ARG A 326 -14.60 -5.81 -37.25
N TYR A 327 -14.34 -6.57 -36.20
CA TYR A 327 -13.51 -7.77 -36.26
C TYR A 327 -14.38 -9.01 -36.10
N ALA A 328 -14.07 -10.05 -36.87
CA ALA A 328 -14.73 -11.34 -36.75
C ALA A 328 -14.33 -12.03 -35.44
N ILE A 329 -15.23 -12.80 -34.84
CA ILE A 329 -14.87 -13.73 -33.76
C ILE A 329 -14.41 -15.07 -34.34
N LEU A 330 -13.60 -15.82 -33.60
CA LEU A 330 -13.26 -17.21 -33.96
C LEU A 330 -14.18 -18.17 -33.21
N VAL A 331 -14.95 -18.99 -33.92
CA VAL A 331 -15.76 -20.06 -33.35
C VAL A 331 -15.05 -21.39 -33.56
N VAL A 332 -14.76 -22.07 -32.47
CA VAL A 332 -13.96 -23.29 -32.42
C VAL A 332 -14.86 -24.44 -32.03
N MET A 333 -15.19 -25.28 -33.01
CA MET A 333 -16.11 -26.40 -32.84
C MET A 333 -15.33 -27.70 -32.77
N GLY A 334 -15.78 -28.63 -31.93
CA GLY A 334 -15.19 -29.96 -31.85
C GLY A 334 -15.89 -30.84 -30.81
N PRO A 335 -15.57 -32.13 -30.72
CA PRO A 335 -16.15 -33.00 -29.70
C PRO A 335 -15.67 -32.60 -28.30
N SER A 336 -16.27 -33.16 -27.26
CA SER A 336 -15.70 -33.07 -25.90
C SER A 336 -14.28 -33.65 -25.88
N PHE A 337 -13.43 -33.17 -24.96
CA PHE A 337 -12.05 -33.66 -24.80
C PHE A 337 -11.14 -33.47 -26.03
N SER A 338 -11.46 -32.55 -26.94
CA SER A 338 -10.62 -32.28 -28.12
C SER A 338 -9.50 -31.26 -27.89
N GLY A 339 -9.38 -30.68 -26.69
CA GLY A 339 -8.38 -29.66 -26.37
C GLY A 339 -8.65 -28.28 -26.98
N LYS A 340 -9.92 -27.94 -27.26
CA LYS A 340 -10.32 -26.68 -27.94
C LYS A 340 -9.85 -25.44 -27.19
N THR A 341 -10.02 -25.45 -25.88
CA THR A 341 -9.74 -24.31 -25.00
C THR A 341 -8.25 -24.10 -24.82
N GLU A 342 -7.51 -25.20 -24.68
CA GLU A 342 -6.05 -25.21 -24.64
C GLU A 342 -5.46 -24.75 -25.97
N TRP A 343 -6.00 -25.23 -27.09
CA TRP A 343 -5.62 -24.78 -28.43
C TRP A 343 -5.89 -23.28 -28.61
N ALA A 344 -7.11 -22.83 -28.30
CA ALA A 344 -7.47 -21.41 -28.36
C ALA A 344 -6.55 -20.55 -27.49
N SER A 345 -6.20 -21.03 -26.29
CA SER A 345 -5.27 -20.35 -25.39
C SER A 345 -3.85 -20.28 -25.94
N SER A 346 -3.43 -21.28 -26.70
CA SER A 346 -2.09 -21.32 -27.31
C SER A 346 -1.88 -20.28 -28.41
N LEU A 347 -2.96 -19.71 -28.97
CA LEU A 347 -2.89 -18.65 -29.98
C LEU A 347 -2.40 -17.30 -29.40
N PHE A 348 -2.39 -17.17 -28.08
CA PHE A 348 -2.17 -15.90 -27.38
C PHE A 348 -1.13 -16.04 -26.27
N LYS A 349 -0.53 -14.92 -25.86
CA LYS A 349 0.44 -14.88 -24.76
C LYS A 349 -0.26 -14.88 -23.40
N ASN A 350 -1.34 -14.12 -23.26
CA ASN A 350 -2.04 -13.97 -21.98
C ASN A 350 -3.56 -13.72 -22.18
N PRO A 351 -4.30 -14.70 -22.73
CA PRO A 351 -5.73 -14.54 -22.96
C PRO A 351 -6.52 -14.53 -21.64
N LEU A 352 -7.59 -13.75 -21.57
CA LEU A 352 -8.57 -13.89 -20.48
C LEU A 352 -9.58 -14.98 -20.82
N GLU A 353 -9.47 -16.11 -20.12
CA GLU A 353 -10.45 -17.19 -20.23
C GLU A 353 -11.68 -16.93 -19.33
N LEU A 354 -12.86 -17.00 -19.94
CA LEU A 354 -14.18 -16.76 -19.37
C LEU A 354 -15.06 -18.00 -19.59
N LYS A 355 -15.52 -18.65 -18.51
CA LYS A 355 -16.45 -19.78 -18.62
C LYS A 355 -17.85 -19.26 -18.93
N ALA A 356 -18.34 -19.47 -20.16
CA ALA A 356 -19.69 -19.07 -20.56
C ALA A 356 -20.73 -20.12 -20.15
N GLY A 357 -20.48 -21.40 -20.44
CA GLY A 357 -21.37 -22.49 -20.05
C GLY A 357 -22.81 -22.28 -20.56
N THR A 358 -23.77 -22.27 -19.62
CA THR A 358 -25.19 -21.99 -19.87
C THR A 358 -25.62 -20.60 -19.41
N LEU A 359 -24.68 -19.68 -19.17
CA LEU A 359 -25.01 -18.36 -18.65
C LEU A 359 -25.78 -17.54 -19.70
N PRO A 360 -26.91 -16.89 -19.33
CA PRO A 360 -27.62 -15.98 -20.24
C PRO A 360 -26.93 -14.61 -20.36
N HIS A 361 -26.00 -14.29 -19.45
CA HIS A 361 -25.27 -13.04 -19.41
C HIS A 361 -23.76 -13.29 -19.54
N PHE A 362 -23.01 -12.25 -19.92
CA PHE A 362 -21.56 -12.36 -20.05
C PHE A 362 -20.90 -12.69 -18.70
N PRO A 363 -19.89 -13.57 -18.65
CA PRO A 363 -19.30 -13.99 -17.38
C PRO A 363 -18.72 -12.85 -16.55
N ASP A 364 -18.98 -12.83 -15.23
CA ASP A 364 -18.53 -11.77 -14.31
C ASP A 364 -17.00 -11.59 -14.27
N LYS A 365 -16.25 -12.67 -14.52
CA LYS A 365 -14.78 -12.65 -14.64
C LYS A 365 -14.31 -11.66 -15.73
N MET A 366 -15.18 -11.25 -16.65
CA MET A 366 -14.91 -10.18 -17.60
C MET A 366 -14.42 -8.90 -16.92
N ARG A 367 -14.81 -8.62 -15.66
CA ARG A 367 -14.32 -7.48 -14.84
C ARG A 367 -12.79 -7.41 -14.76
N LEU A 368 -12.13 -8.56 -14.80
CA LEU A 368 -10.68 -8.70 -14.74
C LEU A 368 -9.99 -8.41 -16.07
N PHE A 369 -10.73 -8.22 -17.18
CA PHE A 369 -10.14 -7.88 -18.46
C PHE A 369 -9.42 -6.54 -18.39
N ASP A 370 -8.12 -6.58 -18.62
CA ASP A 370 -7.26 -5.41 -18.75
C ASP A 370 -6.50 -5.53 -20.06
N ARG A 371 -6.69 -4.55 -20.96
CA ARG A 371 -6.08 -4.51 -22.29
C ARG A 371 -4.55 -4.40 -22.24
N ASN A 372 -3.99 -3.88 -21.15
CA ASN A 372 -2.53 -3.81 -20.98
C ASN A 372 -1.94 -5.17 -20.54
N LYS A 373 -2.79 -6.06 -20.00
CA LYS A 373 -2.39 -7.38 -19.51
C LYS A 373 -2.78 -8.49 -20.48
N HIS A 374 -3.97 -8.42 -21.08
CA HIS A 374 -4.56 -9.49 -21.88
C HIS A 374 -4.60 -9.12 -23.35
N ASP A 375 -4.23 -10.08 -24.19
CA ASP A 375 -4.16 -9.95 -25.65
C ASP A 375 -5.34 -10.61 -26.37
N ALA A 376 -6.22 -11.31 -25.66
CA ALA A 376 -7.45 -11.88 -26.21
C ALA A 376 -8.48 -12.23 -25.11
N ILE A 377 -9.67 -12.63 -25.54
CA ILE A 377 -10.73 -13.20 -24.70
C ILE A 377 -11.11 -14.57 -25.24
N ILE A 378 -11.21 -15.56 -24.35
CA ILE A 378 -11.68 -16.91 -24.69
C ILE A 378 -12.98 -17.16 -23.93
N LEU A 379 -14.08 -17.28 -24.67
CA LEU A 379 -15.37 -17.71 -24.17
C LEU A 379 -15.44 -19.23 -24.23
N ASP A 380 -15.24 -19.85 -23.09
CA ASP A 380 -15.14 -21.29 -22.99
C ASP A 380 -16.49 -21.98 -22.75
N ASP A 381 -16.68 -23.12 -23.40
CA ASP A 381 -17.81 -24.04 -23.27
C ASP A 381 -19.17 -23.37 -23.49
N ILE A 382 -19.34 -22.65 -24.62
CA ILE A 382 -20.65 -22.09 -24.98
C ILE A 382 -21.62 -23.22 -25.31
N ARG A 383 -22.68 -23.36 -24.51
CA ARG A 383 -23.68 -24.43 -24.65
C ARG A 383 -24.93 -24.05 -25.44
N ASP A 384 -25.04 -22.79 -25.83
CA ASP A 384 -26.12 -22.29 -26.70
C ASP A 384 -25.60 -21.16 -27.60
N MET A 385 -25.72 -21.31 -28.92
CA MET A 385 -25.30 -20.30 -29.89
C MET A 385 -26.10 -18.99 -29.78
N ALA A 386 -27.30 -19.01 -29.20
CA ALA A 386 -28.07 -17.81 -28.90
C ALA A 386 -27.27 -16.82 -28.05
N PHE A 387 -26.40 -17.30 -27.16
CA PHE A 387 -25.49 -16.45 -26.37
C PHE A 387 -24.64 -15.53 -27.26
N LEU A 388 -24.11 -16.03 -28.37
CA LEU A 388 -23.28 -15.23 -29.26
C LEU A 388 -24.13 -14.21 -30.05
N GLY A 389 -25.34 -14.60 -30.44
CA GLY A 389 -26.30 -13.69 -31.08
C GLY A 389 -26.72 -12.54 -30.17
N ASP A 390 -27.16 -12.86 -28.95
CA ASP A 390 -27.66 -11.92 -27.96
C ASP A 390 -26.59 -10.92 -27.50
N HIS A 391 -25.31 -11.33 -27.55
CA HIS A 391 -24.18 -10.50 -27.13
C HIS A 391 -23.30 -10.01 -28.28
N GLN A 392 -23.79 -10.01 -29.53
CA GLN A 392 -23.03 -9.58 -30.72
C GLN A 392 -22.36 -8.20 -30.57
N GLU A 393 -23.03 -7.23 -29.92
CA GLU A 393 -22.46 -5.89 -29.68
C GLU A 393 -21.21 -5.96 -28.81
N LYS A 394 -21.21 -6.86 -27.82
CA LYS A 394 -20.08 -7.07 -26.91
C LYS A 394 -18.93 -7.78 -27.60
N LEU A 395 -19.25 -8.67 -28.54
CA LEU A 395 -18.29 -9.49 -29.24
C LEU A 395 -17.51 -8.74 -30.33
N GLN A 396 -18.16 -7.82 -31.06
CA GLN A 396 -17.49 -7.05 -32.13
C GLN A 396 -16.76 -5.81 -31.60
N GLY A 397 -17.14 -5.32 -30.42
CA GLY A 397 -16.64 -4.05 -29.89
C GLY A 397 -17.01 -2.85 -30.76
N LYS A 398 -16.60 -1.66 -30.32
CA LYS A 398 -16.73 -0.41 -31.10
C LYS A 398 -15.43 0.36 -31.02
N TYR A 399 -14.99 0.95 -32.13
CA TYR A 399 -13.77 1.76 -32.19
C TYR A 399 -13.90 3.09 -31.44
N ASN A 400 -15.13 3.58 -31.26
CA ASN A 400 -15.41 4.90 -30.69
C ASN A 400 -16.13 4.86 -29.34
N ALA A 401 -16.38 3.69 -28.77
CA ALA A 401 -17.15 3.57 -27.54
C ALA A 401 -16.74 2.36 -26.69
N LYS A 402 -16.98 2.47 -25.39
CA LYS A 402 -16.91 1.33 -24.48
C LYS A 402 -18.20 0.53 -24.57
N VAL A 403 -18.08 -0.79 -24.48
CA VAL A 403 -19.19 -1.74 -24.40
C VAL A 403 -19.56 -1.93 -22.94
N GLU A 404 -20.83 -1.76 -22.61
CA GLU A 404 -21.37 -2.06 -21.27
C GLU A 404 -21.62 -3.57 -21.09
N PHE A 405 -21.19 -4.11 -19.95
CA PHE A 405 -21.35 -5.53 -19.61
C PHE A 405 -22.40 -5.75 -18.52
N ALA A 406 -22.49 -4.84 -17.56
CA ALA A 406 -23.46 -4.88 -16.47
C ALA A 406 -23.72 -3.49 -15.93
N SER A 407 -24.96 -3.21 -15.55
CA SER A 407 -25.38 -2.00 -14.83
C SER A 407 -26.38 -2.32 -13.74
N THR A 408 -26.38 -1.54 -12.65
CA THR A 408 -27.42 -1.60 -11.62
C THR A 408 -28.72 -0.97 -12.10
N LEU A 409 -29.85 -1.41 -11.54
CA LEU A 409 -31.14 -0.74 -11.70
C LEU A 409 -30.97 0.75 -11.32
N GLY A 410 -31.12 1.64 -12.31
CA GLY A 410 -30.89 3.09 -12.17
C GLY A 410 -29.55 3.62 -12.71
N GLY A 411 -28.68 2.79 -13.28
CA GLY A 411 -27.48 3.21 -14.01
C GLY A 411 -26.34 3.80 -13.16
N THR A 412 -26.45 3.77 -11.83
CA THR A 412 -25.47 4.35 -10.91
C THR A 412 -24.15 3.59 -10.86
N CYS A 413 -24.19 2.27 -11.07
CA CYS A 413 -23.01 1.42 -11.15
C CYS A 413 -23.05 0.64 -12.46
N ALA A 414 -22.38 1.15 -13.49
CA ALA A 414 -22.17 0.44 -14.75
C ALA A 414 -20.69 0.04 -14.90
N TYR A 415 -20.46 -1.09 -15.55
CA TYR A 415 -19.13 -1.60 -15.86
C TYR A 415 -19.01 -1.81 -17.37
N SER A 416 -18.02 -1.13 -17.97
CA SER A 416 -17.81 -1.11 -19.41
C SER A 416 -16.35 -1.31 -19.79
N LYS A 417 -16.08 -1.92 -20.96
CA LYS A 417 -14.72 -2.15 -21.49
C LYS A 417 -14.60 -1.68 -22.94
N TYR A 418 -13.38 -1.27 -23.31
CA TYR A 418 -13.03 -0.94 -24.68
C TYR A 418 -12.45 -2.17 -25.38
N LEU A 419 -13.19 -2.73 -26.33
CA LEU A 419 -12.92 -4.02 -26.97
C LEU A 419 -12.58 -3.93 -28.46
N PHE A 420 -12.32 -2.73 -28.98
CA PHE A 420 -11.88 -2.57 -30.37
C PHE A 420 -10.61 -3.39 -30.63
N GLN A 421 -10.55 -4.17 -31.70
CA GLN A 421 -9.37 -4.96 -32.09
C GLN A 421 -8.92 -5.96 -30.99
N VAL A 422 -9.83 -6.43 -30.12
CA VAL A 422 -9.55 -7.51 -29.18
C VAL A 422 -10.00 -8.83 -29.83
N PRO A 423 -9.09 -9.79 -30.08
CA PRO A 423 -9.45 -11.11 -30.55
C PRO A 423 -10.35 -11.82 -29.53
N ILE A 424 -11.47 -12.37 -30.01
CA ILE A 424 -12.39 -13.16 -29.19
C ILE A 424 -12.56 -14.54 -29.82
N VAL A 425 -12.33 -15.58 -29.03
CA VAL A 425 -12.51 -16.98 -29.41
C VAL A 425 -13.65 -17.58 -28.60
N ALA A 426 -14.54 -18.30 -29.25
CA ALA A 426 -15.67 -19.01 -28.64
C ALA A 426 -15.47 -20.51 -28.87
N THR A 427 -15.38 -21.31 -27.80
CA THR A 427 -15.33 -22.77 -27.92
C THR A 427 -16.73 -23.36 -27.76
N VAL A 428 -17.10 -24.26 -28.68
CA VAL A 428 -18.43 -24.92 -28.70
C VAL A 428 -18.27 -26.41 -28.96
N ASN A 429 -19.18 -27.20 -28.40
CA ASN A 429 -19.25 -28.64 -28.63
C ASN A 429 -20.23 -28.95 -29.76
N PHE A 430 -20.13 -30.12 -30.40
CA PHE A 430 -21.14 -30.58 -31.36
C PHE A 430 -22.54 -30.78 -30.76
N SER A 431 -22.65 -30.84 -29.43
CA SER A 431 -23.92 -30.90 -28.69
C SER A 431 -24.45 -29.53 -28.26
N THR A 432 -23.78 -28.43 -28.62
CA THR A 432 -24.23 -27.06 -28.32
C THR A 432 -25.60 -26.82 -28.97
N LYS A 433 -26.51 -26.15 -28.25
CA LYS A 433 -27.84 -25.80 -28.77
C LYS A 433 -27.75 -24.74 -29.87
N ASN A 434 -28.71 -24.76 -30.78
CA ASN A 434 -28.84 -23.78 -31.86
C ASN A 434 -27.59 -23.70 -32.77
N LEU A 435 -26.87 -24.80 -32.97
CA LEU A 435 -25.71 -24.83 -33.87
C LEU A 435 -26.06 -24.43 -35.31
N ASP A 436 -27.29 -24.69 -35.74
CA ASP A 436 -27.85 -24.24 -37.02
C ASP A 436 -27.87 -22.71 -37.17
N PHE A 437 -27.76 -21.94 -36.07
CA PHE A 437 -27.56 -20.49 -36.14
C PHE A 437 -26.30 -20.13 -36.91
N LEU A 438 -25.38 -21.08 -37.05
CA LEU A 438 -24.25 -20.86 -37.89
C LEU A 438 -24.66 -20.64 -39.36
N GLU A 439 -25.79 -21.17 -39.81
CA GLU A 439 -26.28 -21.05 -41.18
C GLU A 439 -27.50 -20.13 -41.28
N THR A 440 -28.31 -20.07 -40.22
CA THR A 440 -29.64 -19.42 -40.25
C THR A 440 -29.69 -18.03 -39.63
N HIS A 441 -28.91 -17.76 -38.57
CA HIS A 441 -29.02 -16.53 -37.79
C HIS A 441 -28.38 -15.34 -38.51
N ASP A 442 -29.07 -14.19 -38.53
CA ASP A 442 -28.68 -13.00 -39.30
C ASP A 442 -27.22 -12.60 -39.08
N TRP A 443 -26.80 -12.35 -37.85
CA TRP A 443 -25.42 -11.97 -37.56
C TRP A 443 -24.40 -13.09 -37.75
N LEU A 444 -24.66 -14.26 -37.13
CA LEU A 444 -23.71 -15.37 -37.12
C LEU A 444 -23.44 -15.88 -38.53
N LYS A 445 -24.44 -16.04 -39.42
CA LYS A 445 -24.24 -16.66 -40.75
C LYS A 445 -23.23 -15.94 -41.65
N HIS A 446 -22.94 -14.67 -41.38
CA HIS A 446 -22.01 -13.88 -42.19
C HIS A 446 -20.55 -14.19 -41.84
N ALA A 447 -19.78 -14.64 -42.83
CA ALA A 447 -18.34 -14.92 -42.70
C ALA A 447 -17.49 -13.68 -42.33
N SER A 448 -18.02 -12.46 -42.50
CA SER A 448 -17.37 -11.23 -42.03
C SER A 448 -17.48 -11.01 -40.52
N ASN A 449 -18.43 -11.68 -39.85
CA ASN A 449 -18.66 -11.54 -38.41
C ASN A 449 -18.04 -12.69 -37.61
N ARG A 450 -17.76 -13.82 -38.25
CA ARG A 450 -17.10 -14.96 -37.62
C ARG A 450 -16.26 -15.79 -38.58
N VAL A 451 -15.29 -16.48 -38.01
CA VAL A 451 -14.50 -17.53 -38.64
C VAL A 451 -14.77 -18.82 -37.90
N VAL A 452 -15.02 -19.93 -38.60
CA VAL A 452 -15.33 -21.22 -37.98
C VAL A 452 -14.17 -22.19 -38.21
N VAL A 453 -13.68 -22.79 -37.14
CA VAL A 453 -12.69 -23.88 -37.17
C VAL A 453 -13.35 -25.12 -36.60
N ASN A 454 -13.33 -26.21 -37.37
CA ASN A 454 -13.85 -27.50 -36.94
C ASN A 454 -12.68 -28.44 -36.61
N ILE A 455 -12.70 -28.99 -35.41
CA ILE A 455 -11.69 -29.88 -34.86
C ILE A 455 -12.31 -31.28 -34.86
N SER A 456 -11.83 -32.12 -35.77
CA SER A 456 -12.35 -33.48 -35.97
C SER A 456 -11.88 -34.49 -34.92
N GLY A 457 -10.85 -34.17 -34.14
CA GLY A 457 -10.28 -35.05 -33.11
C GLY A 457 -9.39 -34.26 -32.13
N PRO A 458 -8.91 -34.88 -31.04
CA PRO A 458 -8.08 -34.19 -30.07
C PRO A 458 -6.82 -33.60 -30.72
N PHE A 459 -6.50 -32.38 -30.34
CA PHE A 459 -5.32 -31.67 -30.84
C PHE A 459 -3.98 -32.25 -30.36
N THR A 460 -4.00 -33.34 -29.58
CA THR A 460 -2.82 -34.09 -29.17
C THR A 460 -3.11 -35.59 -29.25
N ALA A 461 -2.06 -36.33 -29.64
CA ALA A 461 -1.98 -37.78 -29.78
C ALA A 461 -2.60 -38.60 -28.65
#